data_AF-A0A7S4IR93-F1
#
_entry.id   AF-A0A7S4IR93-F1
#
_cell.length_a   1.000
_cell.length_b   1.000
_cell.length_c   1.000
_cell.angle_alpha   90.00
_cell.angle_beta   90.00
_cell.angle_gamma   90.00
#
_symmetry.space_group_name_H-M   'P 1'
#
loop_
_entity.id
_entity.type
_entity.pdbx_description
1 polymer ?
#
loop_
_entity_poly.entity_id
_entity_poly.type
_entity_poly.pdbx_seq_one_letter_code
_entity_poly.pdbx_strand_id
1 'polypeptide(L)'
;MGVGIYLFGRVKDSCDATEGNCTSRFAPLLLVLLGGLYFAWLFCARSRIEMTAALIEQAVVVVSTHPAIFLASAALLLLMVGMLIFSIAALILLVASNLTLTAEPIEGGCQFEYQSRSGSALMYALLVAFLYWSVQLCMTVRFYVISLVTGIWYYENESLAAQEGALSDKQHTRYPVCTALHAAFGKGFGTIAFSSLIVAICEFLKAMARREGRNGGLIGCVVALCIQC
;
A
#
# COMPACT_ATOMS: atom_id res chain seq x y z
N MET A 1 20.70 21.90 -8.27
CA MET A 1 20.63 23.25 -8.88
C MET A 1 21.82 23.54 -9.81
N GLY A 2 23.08 23.30 -9.40
CA GLY A 2 24.26 23.63 -10.21
C GLY A 2 24.30 23.01 -11.61
N VAL A 3 23.90 21.74 -11.78
CA VAL A 3 23.86 21.07 -13.09
C VAL A 3 22.81 21.68 -14.02
N GLY A 4 21.66 22.12 -13.50
CA GLY A 4 20.59 22.75 -14.29
C GLY A 4 20.98 24.14 -14.80
N ILE A 5 21.67 24.93 -13.98
CA ILE A 5 22.20 26.25 -14.36
C ILE A 5 23.33 26.10 -15.39
N TYR A 6 24.20 25.10 -15.19
CA TYR A 6 25.29 24.77 -16.12
C TYR A 6 24.78 24.33 -17.50
N LEU A 7 23.75 23.48 -17.55
CA LEU A 7 23.11 23.06 -18.79
C LEU A 7 22.35 24.20 -19.48
N PHE A 8 21.70 25.08 -18.71
CA PHE A 8 21.05 26.27 -19.26
C PHE A 8 22.05 27.24 -19.91
N GLY A 9 23.21 27.44 -19.29
CA GLY A 9 24.31 28.21 -19.88
C GLY A 9 24.80 27.62 -21.19
N ARG A 10 25.03 26.30 -21.25
CA ARG A 10 25.50 25.60 -22.46
C ARG A 10 24.50 25.61 -23.61
N VAL A 11 23.20 25.52 -23.33
CA VAL A 11 22.14 25.53 -24.35
C VAL A 11 21.89 26.94 -24.90
N LYS A 12 22.10 27.99 -24.09
CA LYS A 12 21.99 29.38 -24.53
C LYS A 12 22.98 29.72 -25.66
N ASP A 13 24.18 29.14 -25.61
CA ASP A 13 25.27 29.47 -26.54
C ASP A 13 25.23 28.69 -27.87
N SER A 14 24.32 27.71 -28.03
CA SER A 14 24.37 26.73 -29.14
C SER A 14 23.24 26.83 -30.18
N CYS A 15 22.45 27.91 -30.21
CA CYS A 15 21.34 28.04 -31.17
C CYS A 15 21.37 29.39 -31.89
N ASP A 16 21.91 29.40 -33.10
CA ASP A 16 21.70 30.46 -34.09
C ASP A 16 20.29 30.35 -34.67
N ALA A 17 19.67 31.51 -34.91
CA ALA A 17 18.22 31.71 -34.93
C ALA A 17 17.46 31.20 -36.17
N THR A 18 18.00 30.28 -36.98
CA THR A 18 17.44 30.05 -38.32
C THR A 18 16.78 28.70 -38.61
N GLU A 19 17.15 27.55 -38.03
CA GLU A 19 16.45 26.28 -38.37
C GLU A 19 16.38 25.26 -37.23
N GLY A 20 15.16 24.85 -36.85
CA GLY A 20 14.89 23.58 -36.13
C GLY A 20 14.39 23.67 -34.68
N ASN A 21 13.10 23.40 -34.49
CA ASN A 21 12.41 22.97 -33.25
C ASN A 21 13.01 23.35 -31.88
N CYS A 22 12.56 24.50 -31.35
CA CYS A 22 12.95 25.08 -30.05
C CYS A 22 12.40 24.37 -28.80
N THR A 23 11.86 23.14 -28.90
CA THR A 23 11.32 22.39 -27.74
C THR A 23 12.39 22.04 -26.69
N SER A 24 13.68 22.04 -27.07
CA SER A 24 14.81 21.77 -26.17
C SER A 24 15.14 22.93 -25.19
N ARG A 25 14.65 24.16 -25.43
CA ARG A 25 14.91 25.33 -24.55
C ARG A 25 14.18 25.25 -23.20
N PHE A 26 13.01 24.60 -23.14
CA PHE A 26 12.18 24.57 -21.93
C PHE A 26 12.56 23.45 -20.96
N ALA A 27 13.19 22.38 -21.45
CA ALA A 27 13.61 21.24 -20.62
C ALA A 27 14.53 21.63 -19.44
N PRO A 28 15.61 22.43 -19.61
CA PRO A 28 16.46 22.81 -18.48
C PRO A 28 15.74 23.73 -17.49
N LEU A 29 14.88 24.63 -17.97
CA LEU A 29 14.11 25.55 -17.12
C LEU A 29 13.07 24.79 -16.29
N LEU A 30 12.40 23.81 -16.90
CA LEU A 30 11.46 22.92 -16.22
C LEU A 30 12.16 22.06 -15.17
N LEU A 31 13.36 21.56 -15.45
CA LEU A 31 14.15 20.77 -14.49
C LEU A 31 14.63 21.62 -13.30
N VAL A 32 15.03 22.87 -13.53
CA VAL A 32 15.37 23.81 -12.45
C VAL A 32 14.14 24.14 -11.61
N LEU A 33 12.99 24.38 -12.24
CA LEU A 33 11.74 24.69 -11.54
C LEU A 33 11.23 23.49 -10.73
N LEU A 34 11.26 22.29 -11.30
CA LEU A 34 10.90 21.04 -10.61
C LEU A 34 11.86 20.77 -9.43
N GLY A 35 13.15 21.00 -9.63
CA GLY A 35 14.16 20.88 -8.58
C GLY A 35 13.94 21.91 -7.46
N GLY A 36 13.65 23.16 -7.80
CA GLY A 36 13.32 24.21 -6.84
C GLY A 36 12.06 23.90 -6.04
N LEU A 37 11.01 23.42 -6.71
CA LEU A 37 9.77 22.99 -6.07
C LEU A 37 10.00 21.80 -5.13
N TYR A 38 10.81 20.82 -5.54
CA TYR A 38 11.19 19.68 -4.71
C TYR A 38 12.00 20.10 -3.48
N PHE A 39 12.96 21.03 -3.63
CA PHE A 39 13.71 21.58 -2.51
C PHE A 39 12.82 22.40 -1.57
N ALA A 40 11.93 23.24 -2.09
CA ALA A 40 10.95 23.98 -1.28
C ALA A 40 10.05 23.03 -0.50
N TRP A 41 9.57 21.94 -1.14
CA TRP A 41 8.82 20.89 -0.48
C TRP A 41 9.64 20.20 0.63
N LEU A 42 10.91 19.89 0.39
CA LEU A 42 11.81 19.33 1.42
C LEU A 42 12.02 20.29 2.60
N PHE A 43 12.15 21.60 2.35
CA PHE A 43 12.25 22.59 3.42
C PHE A 43 10.95 22.66 4.24
N CYS A 44 9.79 22.61 3.59
CA CYS A 44 8.49 22.53 4.28
C CYS A 44 8.32 21.21 5.05
N ALA A 45 8.87 20.11 4.53
CA ALA A 45 8.83 18.80 5.18
C ALA A 45 9.87 18.66 6.31
N ARG A 46 10.82 19.59 6.46
CA ARG A 46 11.89 19.52 7.47
C ARG A 46 11.36 19.39 8.91
N SER A 47 10.30 20.12 9.27
CA SER A 47 9.69 19.99 10.61
C SER A 47 9.07 18.62 10.83
N ARG A 48 8.60 17.96 9.77
CA ARG A 48 8.09 16.58 9.84
C ARG A 48 9.20 15.56 10.01
N ILE A 49 10.41 15.82 9.49
CA ILE A 49 11.56 14.90 9.64
C ILE A 49 11.95 14.78 11.11
N GLU A 50 12.03 15.90 11.83
CA GLU A 50 12.37 15.89 13.27
C GLU A 50 11.32 15.13 14.09
N MET A 51 10.04 15.36 13.82
CA MET A 51 8.95 14.59 14.44
C MET A 51 9.02 13.09 14.09
N THR A 52 9.33 12.75 12.83
CA THR A 52 9.45 11.35 12.40
C THR A 52 10.65 10.66 13.04
N ALA A 53 11.78 11.37 13.20
CA ALA A 53 12.96 10.85 13.87
C ALA A 53 12.67 10.57 15.36
N ALA A 54 12.02 11.50 16.06
CA ALA A 54 11.60 11.30 17.44
C ALA A 54 10.64 10.10 17.60
N LEU A 55 9.69 9.94 16.67
CA LEU A 55 8.78 8.78 16.64
C LEU A 55 9.54 7.46 16.38
N ILE A 56 10.55 7.46 15.51
CA ILE A 56 11.37 6.27 15.24
C ILE A 56 12.21 5.91 16.48
N GLU A 57 12.83 6.88 17.14
CA GLU A 57 13.59 6.64 18.37
C GLU A 57 12.71 6.02 19.46
N GLN A 58 11.52 6.58 19.68
CA GLN A 58 10.56 5.99 20.61
C GLN A 58 10.12 4.59 20.18
N ALA A 59 9.83 4.38 18.90
CA ALA A 59 9.46 3.07 18.37
C ALA A 59 10.57 2.02 18.58
N VAL A 60 11.85 2.39 18.41
CA VAL A 60 12.99 1.51 18.67
C VAL A 60 13.05 1.11 20.15
N VAL A 61 12.83 2.06 21.07
CA VAL A 61 12.77 1.76 22.50
C VAL A 61 11.64 0.77 22.80
N VAL A 62 10.42 1.00 22.28
CA VAL A 62 9.26 0.11 22.46
C VAL A 62 9.55 -1.31 21.96
N VAL A 63 10.10 -1.41 20.75
CA VAL A 63 10.40 -2.69 20.11
C VAL A 63 11.48 -3.45 20.88
N SER A 64 12.48 -2.75 21.41
CA SER A 64 13.54 -3.36 22.21
C SER A 64 13.06 -3.84 23.59
N THR A 65 12.04 -3.19 24.18
CA THR A 65 11.48 -3.58 25.49
C THR A 65 10.49 -4.74 25.39
N HIS A 66 9.82 -4.92 24.25
CA HIS A 66 8.79 -5.94 24.08
C HIS A 66 9.08 -6.87 22.88
N PRO A 67 9.96 -7.88 23.02
CA PRO A 67 10.25 -8.83 21.94
C PRO A 67 9.02 -9.65 21.50
N ALA A 68 7.99 -9.72 22.33
CA ALA A 68 6.70 -10.31 21.98
C ALA A 68 6.01 -9.63 20.78
N ILE A 69 6.35 -8.36 20.48
CA ILE A 69 5.90 -7.67 19.27
C ILE A 69 6.43 -8.37 18.02
N PHE A 70 7.68 -8.84 18.03
CA PHE A 70 8.23 -9.61 16.91
C PHE A 70 7.47 -10.92 16.72
N LEU A 71 7.20 -11.64 17.81
CA LEU A 71 6.46 -12.91 17.72
C LEU A 71 5.04 -12.71 17.21
N ALA A 72 4.33 -11.68 17.67
CA ALA A 72 2.99 -11.36 17.17
C ALA A 72 2.99 -10.86 15.72
N SER A 73 4.00 -10.08 15.33
CA SER A 73 4.17 -9.65 13.94
C SER A 73 4.48 -10.83 13.02
N ALA A 74 5.29 -11.80 13.47
CA ALA A 74 5.60 -13.02 12.75
C ALA A 74 4.38 -13.93 12.65
N ALA A 75 3.60 -14.08 13.73
CA ALA A 75 2.34 -14.84 13.73
C ALA A 75 1.31 -14.22 12.77
N LEU A 76 1.15 -12.90 12.79
CA LEU A 76 0.31 -12.19 11.83
C LEU A 76 0.80 -12.40 10.40
N LEU A 77 2.11 -12.33 10.16
CA LEU A 77 2.68 -12.58 8.83
C LEU A 77 2.43 -14.01 8.36
N LEU A 78 2.60 -15.02 9.22
CA LEU A 78 2.30 -16.41 8.91
C LEU A 78 0.82 -16.62 8.59
N LEU A 79 -0.07 -15.99 9.36
CA LEU A 79 -1.51 -15.99 9.08
C LEU A 79 -1.80 -15.40 7.69
N MET A 80 -1.15 -14.28 7.34
CA MET A 80 -1.30 -13.65 6.02
C MET A 80 -0.81 -14.57 4.89
N VAL A 81 0.35 -15.19 5.05
CA VAL A 81 0.90 -16.14 4.06
C VAL A 81 -0.03 -17.34 3.91
N GLY A 82 -0.55 -17.88 5.01
CA GLY A 82 -1.53 -18.99 4.98
C GLY A 82 -2.81 -18.61 4.23
N MET A 83 -3.36 -17.43 4.49
CA MET A 83 -4.54 -16.91 3.77
C MET A 83 -4.27 -16.72 2.28
N LEU A 84 -3.07 -16.28 1.89
CA LEU A 84 -2.66 -16.14 0.50
C LEU A 84 -2.52 -17.50 -0.21
N ILE A 85 -1.95 -18.51 0.47
CA ILE A 85 -1.84 -19.87 -0.08
C ILE A 85 -3.23 -20.48 -0.29
N PHE A 86 -4.11 -20.37 0.72
CA PHE A 86 -5.49 -20.86 0.64
C PHE A 86 -6.25 -20.21 -0.52
N SER A 87 -6.08 -18.90 -0.65
CA SER A 87 -6.60 -18.07 -1.73
C SER A 87 -6.15 -18.52 -3.13
N ILE A 88 -4.85 -18.79 -3.30
CA ILE A 88 -4.30 -19.30 -4.57
C ILE A 88 -4.82 -20.71 -4.85
N ALA A 89 -4.91 -21.58 -3.84
CA ALA A 89 -5.46 -22.92 -3.99
C ALA A 89 -6.93 -22.89 -4.42
N ALA A 90 -7.74 -21.99 -3.85
CA ALA A 90 -9.13 -21.79 -4.27
C ALA A 90 -9.23 -21.35 -5.75
N LEU A 91 -8.32 -20.50 -6.21
CA LEU A 91 -8.25 -20.09 -7.62
C LEU A 91 -7.90 -21.27 -8.54
N ILE A 92 -6.92 -22.09 -8.15
CA ILE A 92 -6.53 -23.29 -8.91
C ILE A 92 -7.70 -24.27 -9.01
N LEU A 93 -8.41 -24.53 -7.89
CA LEU A 93 -9.57 -25.41 -7.87
C LEU A 93 -10.71 -24.87 -8.74
N LEU A 94 -10.90 -23.55 -8.77
CA LEU A 94 -11.92 -22.93 -9.62
C LEU A 94 -11.54 -23.01 -11.10
N VAL A 95 -10.27 -22.90 -11.46
CA VAL A 95 -9.79 -23.16 -12.82
C VAL A 95 -9.98 -24.64 -13.18
N ALA A 96 -9.59 -25.55 -12.29
CA ALA A 96 -9.73 -26.99 -12.49
C ALA A 96 -11.19 -27.42 -12.67
N SER A 97 -12.13 -26.82 -11.94
CA SER A 97 -13.56 -27.17 -12.05
C SER A 97 -14.22 -26.69 -13.34
N ASN A 98 -13.64 -25.68 -14.01
CA ASN A 98 -14.10 -25.21 -15.32
C ASN A 98 -13.42 -25.96 -16.49
N LEU A 99 -12.47 -26.86 -16.21
CA LEU A 99 -11.84 -27.72 -17.20
C LEU A 99 -12.65 -29.00 -17.36
N THR A 100 -13.71 -28.96 -18.17
CA THR A 100 -14.35 -30.18 -18.68
C THR A 100 -13.64 -30.61 -19.96
N LEU A 101 -12.96 -31.75 -19.91
CA LEU A 101 -12.35 -32.40 -21.06
C LEU A 101 -13.38 -33.33 -21.71
N THR A 102 -14.07 -32.85 -22.73
CA THR A 102 -14.85 -33.72 -23.62
C THR A 102 -13.91 -34.24 -24.70
N ALA A 103 -13.57 -35.53 -24.62
CA ALA A 103 -12.85 -36.23 -25.67
C ALA A 103 -13.88 -36.77 -26.67
N GLU A 104 -14.06 -36.09 -27.80
CA GLU A 104 -14.81 -36.64 -28.92
C GLU A 104 -13.86 -37.52 -29.75
N PRO A 105 -14.17 -38.81 -29.95
CA PRO A 105 -13.36 -39.68 -30.78
C PRO A 105 -13.55 -39.28 -32.26
N ILE A 106 -12.58 -38.57 -32.81
CA ILE A 106 -12.46 -38.32 -34.25
C ILE A 106 -11.50 -39.36 -34.82
N GLU A 107 -11.82 -39.94 -35.98
CA GLU A 107 -10.98 -40.92 -36.67
C GLU A 107 -9.56 -40.35 -36.88
N GLY A 108 -8.61 -40.76 -36.04
CA GLY A 108 -7.20 -40.38 -36.14
C GLY A 108 -6.67 -39.39 -35.11
N GLY A 109 -7.46 -38.90 -34.15
CA GLY A 109 -6.93 -38.03 -33.08
C GLY A 109 -7.93 -37.65 -31.97
N CYS A 110 -7.39 -37.31 -30.80
CA CYS A 110 -8.17 -36.70 -29.72
C CYS A 110 -8.15 -35.17 -29.90
N GLN A 111 -9.30 -34.56 -30.20
CA GLN A 111 -9.46 -33.10 -30.17
C GLN A 111 -9.97 -32.69 -28.78
N PHE A 112 -9.23 -31.83 -28.10
CA PHE A 112 -9.62 -31.28 -26.80
C PHE A 112 -10.34 -29.94 -27.03
N GLU A 113 -11.66 -29.90 -26.84
CA GLU A 113 -12.43 -28.67 -26.93
C GLU A 113 -12.60 -28.01 -25.56
N TYR A 114 -12.21 -26.74 -25.45
CA TYR A 114 -12.31 -25.96 -24.21
C TYR A 114 -13.66 -25.25 -24.14
N GLN A 115 -14.61 -25.82 -23.39
CA GLN A 115 -15.91 -25.20 -23.22
C GLN A 115 -15.93 -24.29 -21.97
N SER A 116 -15.74 -22.98 -22.17
CA SER A 116 -15.88 -21.99 -21.10
C SER A 116 -17.35 -21.76 -20.75
N ARG A 117 -17.78 -22.17 -19.56
CA ARG A 117 -19.14 -21.90 -19.05
C ARG A 117 -19.33 -20.39 -18.84
N SER A 118 -20.39 -19.79 -19.39
CA SER A 118 -20.61 -18.32 -19.39
C SER A 118 -20.70 -17.65 -18.00
N GLY A 119 -20.95 -18.43 -16.93
CA GLY A 119 -20.93 -17.94 -15.55
C GLY A 119 -19.53 -17.82 -14.92
N SER A 120 -18.47 -18.22 -15.63
CA SER A 120 -17.11 -18.28 -15.08
C SER A 120 -16.49 -16.90 -14.86
N ALA A 121 -16.72 -15.95 -15.77
CA ALA A 121 -16.10 -14.62 -15.72
C ALA A 121 -16.47 -13.82 -14.47
N LEU A 122 -17.74 -13.85 -14.06
CA LEU A 122 -18.20 -13.17 -12.84
C LEU A 122 -17.63 -13.83 -11.58
N MET A 123 -17.53 -15.17 -11.55
CA MET A 123 -16.90 -15.90 -10.46
C MET A 123 -15.41 -15.56 -10.33
N TYR A 124 -14.67 -15.49 -11.45
CA TYR A 124 -13.28 -15.05 -11.46
C TYR A 124 -13.14 -13.59 -10.98
N ALA A 125 -14.02 -12.69 -11.43
CA ALA A 125 -13.99 -11.30 -11.03
C ALA A 125 -14.24 -11.13 -9.53
N LEU A 126 -15.24 -11.82 -8.98
CA LEU A 126 -15.53 -11.82 -7.53
C LEU A 126 -14.39 -12.41 -6.72
N LEU A 127 -13.78 -13.52 -7.20
CA LEU A 127 -12.64 -14.13 -6.54
C LEU A 127 -11.46 -13.14 -6.51
N VAL A 128 -11.10 -12.54 -7.64
CA VAL A 128 -10.02 -11.56 -7.71
C VAL A 128 -10.30 -10.33 -6.83
N ALA A 129 -11.54 -9.83 -6.81
CA ALA A 129 -11.93 -8.73 -5.94
C ALA A 129 -11.78 -9.10 -4.45
N PHE A 130 -12.20 -10.32 -4.07
CA PHE A 130 -12.07 -10.82 -2.72
C PHE A 130 -10.60 -11.00 -2.29
N LEU A 131 -9.77 -11.53 -3.20
CA LEU A 131 -8.32 -11.66 -3.01
C LEU A 131 -7.65 -10.30 -2.82
N TYR A 132 -8.04 -9.34 -3.64
CA TYR A 132 -7.50 -7.99 -3.57
C TYR A 132 -7.90 -7.31 -2.26
N TRP A 133 -9.17 -7.43 -1.86
CA TRP A 133 -9.66 -6.91 -0.59
C TRP A 133 -9.01 -7.58 0.62
N SER A 134 -8.81 -8.91 0.60
CA SER A 134 -8.20 -9.63 1.72
C SER A 134 -6.75 -9.22 1.96
N VAL A 135 -5.98 -8.95 0.90
CA VAL A 135 -4.63 -8.39 1.00
C VAL A 135 -4.66 -7.02 1.67
N GLN A 136 -5.60 -6.15 1.28
CA GLN A 136 -5.75 -4.82 1.88
C GLN A 136 -6.20 -4.88 3.33
N LEU A 137 -7.10 -5.82 3.66
CA LEU A 137 -7.52 -6.10 5.03
C LEU A 137 -6.32 -6.48 5.90
N CYS A 138 -5.49 -7.41 5.43
CA CYS A 138 -4.29 -7.83 6.12
C CYS A 138 -3.33 -6.66 6.40
N MET A 139 -3.05 -5.83 5.40
CA MET A 139 -2.18 -4.67 5.56
C MET A 139 -2.75 -3.68 6.59
N THR A 140 -4.05 -3.42 6.53
CA THR A 140 -4.74 -2.51 7.46
C THR A 140 -4.72 -3.03 8.90
N VAL A 141 -4.97 -4.34 9.11
CA VAL A 141 -4.89 -5.00 10.42
C VAL A 141 -3.47 -4.87 10.99
N ARG A 142 -2.44 -5.07 10.18
CA ARG A 142 -1.04 -4.92 10.63
C ARG A 142 -0.77 -3.49 11.11
N PHE A 143 -1.14 -2.48 10.33
CA PHE A 143 -0.94 -1.08 10.73
C PHE A 143 -1.74 -0.73 11.99
N TYR A 144 -2.97 -1.21 12.08
CA TYR A 144 -3.82 -1.01 13.26
C TYR A 144 -3.21 -1.62 14.52
N VAL A 145 -2.79 -2.89 14.47
CA VAL A 145 -2.20 -3.58 15.62
C VAL A 145 -0.92 -2.89 16.07
N ILE A 146 -0.02 -2.53 15.14
CA ILE A 146 1.22 -1.82 15.48
C ILE A 146 0.90 -0.47 16.13
N SER A 147 0.03 0.33 15.51
CA SER A 147 -0.35 1.65 16.03
C SER A 147 -1.02 1.56 17.40
N LEU A 148 -1.87 0.56 17.64
CA LEU A 148 -2.57 0.39 18.90
C LEU A 148 -1.63 -0.10 20.01
N VAL A 149 -0.70 -1.02 19.71
CA VAL A 149 0.32 -1.45 20.66
C VAL A 149 1.20 -0.27 21.06
N THR A 150 1.64 0.55 20.10
CA THR A 150 2.41 1.77 20.39
C THR A 150 1.60 2.76 21.20
N GLY A 151 0.32 2.96 20.89
CA GLY A 151 -0.57 3.84 21.65
C GLY A 151 -0.76 3.39 23.10
N ILE A 152 -1.04 2.09 23.33
CA ILE A 152 -1.17 1.53 24.67
C ILE A 152 0.13 1.74 25.47
N TRP A 153 1.27 1.42 24.87
CA TRP A 153 2.58 1.61 25.51
C TRP A 153 2.85 3.08 25.84
N TYR A 154 2.55 4.00 24.92
CA TYR A 154 2.79 5.43 25.11
C TYR A 154 1.95 5.98 26.26
N TYR A 155 0.64 5.73 26.27
CA TYR A 155 -0.24 6.24 27.32
C TYR A 155 -0.02 5.55 28.66
N GLU A 156 0.37 4.27 28.69
CA GLU A 156 0.75 3.60 29.94
C GLU A 156 2.05 4.21 30.51
N ASN A 157 3.04 4.56 29.69
CA ASN A 157 4.29 5.14 30.17
C ASN A 157 4.22 6.65 30.48
N GLU A 158 3.44 7.45 29.72
CA GLU A 158 3.27 8.87 30.05
C GLU A 158 2.32 9.09 31.24
N SER A 159 1.30 8.25 31.42
CA SER A 159 0.47 8.32 32.64
C SER A 159 1.25 7.94 33.90
N LEU A 160 2.33 7.16 33.78
CA LEU A 160 3.29 6.88 34.86
C LEU A 160 4.18 8.10 35.17
N ALA A 161 4.56 8.92 34.19
CA ALA A 161 5.35 10.13 34.40
C ALA A 161 4.51 11.34 34.88
N ALA A 162 3.24 11.42 34.49
CA ALA A 162 2.33 12.49 34.92
C ALA A 162 1.67 12.25 36.29
N GLN A 163 1.71 11.03 36.83
CA GLN A 163 1.20 10.66 38.16
C GLN A 163 2.31 10.32 39.17
N GLU A 164 3.45 10.99 39.10
CA GLU A 164 4.40 11.08 40.22
C GLU A 164 3.71 11.73 41.44
N GLY A 165 3.06 10.89 42.24
CA GLY A 165 2.39 11.27 43.49
C GLY A 165 1.47 10.18 44.05
N ALA A 166 1.00 9.26 43.21
CA ALA A 166 0.20 8.13 43.68
C ALA A 166 0.58 6.86 42.91
N LEU A 167 1.52 6.12 43.48
CA LEU A 167 1.78 4.70 43.22
C LEU A 167 0.50 3.91 43.54
N SER A 168 -0.49 3.98 42.66
CA SER A 168 -1.53 2.97 42.61
C SER A 168 -0.92 1.80 41.86
N ASP A 169 -0.87 0.66 42.55
CA ASP A 169 -0.40 -0.66 42.14
C ASP A 169 -1.27 -1.23 41.00
N LYS A 170 -1.46 -0.45 39.93
CA LYS A 170 -2.21 -0.83 38.75
C LYS A 170 -1.29 -1.70 37.91
N GLN A 171 -1.31 -2.98 38.27
CA GLN A 171 -1.31 -4.14 37.38
C GLN A 171 -1.02 -3.74 35.92
N HIS A 172 0.27 -3.62 35.60
CA HIS A 172 0.73 -3.44 34.23
C HIS A 172 -0.04 -4.42 33.36
N THR A 173 -0.73 -3.94 32.32
CA THR A 173 -1.45 -4.87 31.46
C THR A 173 -0.41 -5.79 30.85
N ARG A 174 -0.37 -7.03 31.36
CA ARG A 174 0.78 -7.93 31.24
C ARG A 174 1.09 -8.32 29.78
N TYR A 175 0.21 -7.95 28.84
CA TYR A 175 0.25 -8.32 27.43
C TYR A 175 -0.43 -7.26 26.51
N PRO A 176 0.17 -6.08 26.24
CA PRO A 176 -0.43 -5.03 25.40
C PRO A 176 -0.74 -5.53 23.97
N VAL A 177 0.07 -6.48 23.49
CA VAL A 177 -0.10 -7.14 22.19
C VAL A 177 -1.37 -7.98 22.12
N CYS A 178 -1.67 -8.75 23.19
CA CYS A 178 -2.89 -9.57 23.23
C CYS A 178 -4.14 -8.70 23.25
N THR A 179 -4.10 -7.59 24.01
CA THR A 179 -5.20 -6.61 24.06
C THR A 179 -5.42 -5.98 22.69
N ALA A 180 -4.34 -5.58 22.00
CA ALA A 180 -4.44 -5.00 20.67
C ALA A 180 -4.98 -6.00 19.63
N LEU A 181 -4.52 -7.25 19.65
CA LEU A 181 -5.03 -8.31 18.78
C LEU A 181 -6.51 -8.61 19.07
N HIS A 182 -6.89 -8.72 20.34
CA HIS A 182 -8.28 -8.96 20.72
C HIS A 182 -9.19 -7.79 20.31
N ALA A 183 -8.70 -6.55 20.41
CA ALA A 183 -9.44 -5.38 19.94
C ALA A 183 -9.57 -5.38 18.41
N ALA A 184 -8.51 -5.74 17.67
CA ALA A 184 -8.49 -5.80 16.22
C ALA A 184 -9.41 -6.89 15.65
N PHE A 185 -9.42 -8.09 16.25
CA PHE A 185 -10.24 -9.22 15.80
C PHE A 185 -11.62 -9.31 16.48
N GLY A 186 -11.86 -8.52 17.53
CA GLY A 186 -13.13 -8.44 18.23
C GLY A 186 -13.97 -7.27 17.71
N LYS A 187 -14.19 -6.27 18.58
CA LYS A 187 -15.10 -5.14 18.30
C LYS A 187 -14.63 -4.23 17.15
N GLY A 188 -13.32 -4.13 16.92
CA GLY A 188 -12.75 -3.28 15.88
C GLY A 188 -12.75 -3.90 14.47
N PHE A 189 -12.99 -5.21 14.35
CA PHE A 189 -12.79 -5.92 13.09
C PHE A 189 -13.67 -5.38 11.96
N GLY A 190 -14.95 -5.10 12.24
CA GLY A 190 -15.88 -4.57 11.23
C GLY A 190 -15.42 -3.23 10.64
N THR A 191 -14.93 -2.32 11.49
CA THR A 191 -14.42 -1.02 11.04
C THR A 191 -13.14 -1.18 10.22
N ILE A 192 -12.24 -2.07 10.63
CA ILE A 192 -11.00 -2.36 9.90
C ILE A 192 -11.34 -2.97 8.53
N ALA A 193 -12.30 -3.90 8.48
CA ALA A 193 -12.76 -4.54 7.25
C ALA A 193 -13.47 -3.60 6.28
N PHE A 194 -14.26 -2.67 6.80
CA PHE A 194 -14.89 -1.64 6.00
C PHE A 194 -13.86 -0.63 5.47
N SER A 195 -12.92 -0.20 6.32
CA SER A 195 -11.82 0.68 5.92
C SER A 195 -10.97 0.05 4.81
N SER A 196 -10.62 -1.23 4.94
CA SER A 196 -9.85 -1.94 3.92
C SER A 196 -10.61 -2.12 2.61
N LEU A 197 -11.95 -2.23 2.66
CA LEU A 197 -12.79 -2.23 1.46
C LEU A 197 -12.73 -0.91 0.73
N ILE A 198 -12.85 0.21 1.45
CA ILE A 198 -12.74 1.55 0.85
C ILE A 198 -11.35 1.73 0.22
N VAL A 199 -10.29 1.39 0.94
CA VAL A 199 -8.90 1.47 0.44
C VAL A 199 -8.73 0.62 -0.82
N ALA A 200 -9.28 -0.59 -0.83
CA ALA A 200 -9.26 -1.47 -2.00
C ALA A 200 -9.97 -0.84 -3.21
N ILE A 201 -11.16 -0.25 -3.02
CA ILE A 201 -11.88 0.44 -4.10
C ILE A 201 -11.05 1.62 -4.61
N CYS A 202 -10.49 2.44 -3.71
CA CYS A 202 -9.65 3.57 -4.09
C CYS A 202 -8.47 3.12 -4.95
N GLU A 203 -7.66 2.17 -4.47
CA GLU A 203 -6.49 1.66 -5.20
C GLU A 203 -6.85 1.00 -6.53
N PHE A 204 -8.00 0.30 -6.61
CA PHE A 204 -8.53 -0.22 -7.86
C PHE A 204 -8.85 0.90 -8.86
N LEU A 205 -9.51 1.97 -8.41
CA LEU A 205 -9.77 3.15 -9.24
C LEU A 205 -8.45 3.83 -9.67
N LYS A 206 -7.44 3.92 -8.79
CA LYS A 206 -6.11 4.44 -9.15
C LYS A 206 -5.47 3.59 -10.24
N ALA A 207 -5.54 2.26 -10.12
CA ALA A 207 -4.98 1.34 -11.09
C ALA A 207 -5.66 1.46 -12.46
N MET A 208 -6.98 1.56 -12.49
CA MET A 208 -7.74 1.80 -13.73
C MET A 208 -7.38 3.16 -14.35
N ALA A 209 -7.33 4.23 -13.56
CA ALA A 209 -6.95 5.56 -14.03
C ALA A 209 -5.54 5.59 -14.63
N ARG A 210 -4.57 4.91 -13.99
CA ARG A 210 -3.20 4.77 -14.52
C ARG A 210 -3.16 3.99 -15.83
N ARG A 211 -4.01 2.97 -15.99
CA ARG A 211 -4.11 2.18 -17.23
C ARG A 211 -4.65 3.03 -18.38
N GLU A 212 -5.69 3.82 -18.13
CA GLU A 212 -6.26 4.76 -19.11
C GLU A 212 -5.33 5.93 -19.43
N GLY A 213 -4.61 6.46 -18.43
CA GLY A 213 -3.61 7.50 -18.65
C GLY A 213 -2.47 7.06 -19.57
N ARG A 214 -2.12 5.77 -19.56
CA ARG A 214 -1.12 5.17 -20.47
C ARG A 214 -1.63 5.00 -21.91
N ASN A 215 -2.95 4.91 -22.09
CA ASN A 215 -3.61 4.83 -23.40
C ASN A 215 -3.98 6.20 -23.99
N GLY A 216 -3.60 7.31 -23.33
CA GLY A 216 -3.87 8.67 -23.82
C GLY A 216 -5.30 9.17 -23.60
N GLY A 217 -6.10 8.50 -22.76
CA GLY A 217 -7.45 8.95 -22.43
C GLY A 217 -7.44 10.18 -21.52
N LEU A 218 -8.07 11.28 -21.96
CA LEU A 218 -8.25 12.53 -21.19
C LEU A 218 -8.83 12.28 -19.78
N ILE A 219 -9.72 11.31 -19.64
CA ILE A 219 -10.34 10.93 -18.36
C ILE A 219 -9.33 10.30 -17.40
N GLY A 220 -8.39 9.49 -17.90
CA GLY A 220 -7.32 8.90 -17.09
C GLY A 220 -6.36 9.94 -16.52
N CYS A 221 -6.10 11.02 -17.27
CA CYS A 221 -5.29 12.15 -16.82
C CYS A 221 -5.96 12.96 -15.69
N VAL A 222 -7.26 13.27 -15.83
CA VAL A 222 -8.01 14.04 -14.81
C VAL A 222 -8.16 13.23 -13.53
N VAL A 223 -8.49 11.94 -13.64
CA VAL A 223 -8.61 11.05 -12.47
C VAL A 223 -7.25 10.82 -11.81
N ALA A 224 -6.16 10.67 -12.58
CA ALA A 224 -4.80 10.57 -12.02
C ALA A 224 -4.42 11.84 -11.24
N LEU A 225 -4.75 13.04 -11.75
CA LEU A 225 -4.47 14.31 -11.09
C LEU A 225 -5.24 14.46 -9.77
N CYS A 226 -6.53 14.11 -9.74
CA CYS A 226 -7.34 14.19 -8.52
C CYS A 226 -6.94 13.16 -7.45
N ILE A 227 -6.30 12.06 -7.84
CA ILE A 227 -5.89 10.95 -6.97
C ILE A 227 -4.46 11.13 -6.42
N GLN A 228 -3.64 11.97 -7.07
CA GLN A 228 -2.27 12.28 -6.64
C GLN A 228 -2.19 13.45 -5.65
N CYS A 229 -3.30 14.16 -5.42
CA CYS A 229 -3.48 15.10 -4.32
C CYS A 229 -3.88 14.36 -3.03
#